data_AF-G4YQZ5-F1
#
_entry.id   AF-G4YQZ5-F1
#
_cell.length_a   1.000
_cell.length_b   1.000
_cell.length_c   1.000
_cell.angle_alpha   90.00
_cell.angle_beta   90.00
_cell.angle_gamma   90.00
#
_symmetry.space_group_name_H-M   'P 1'
#
loop_
_entity.id
_entity.type
_entity.pdbx_description
1 polymer ?
#
loop_
_entity_poly.entity_id
_entity_poly.type
_entity_poly.pdbx_seq_one_letter_code
_entity_poly.pdbx_strand_id
1 'polypeptide(L)'
;MAFKIVSLAIYPQPSTSRQTLKLTVLSGLLKLFRSGDTENSFHWAWDTVFHAVLDFVFALGSINRDSNDGSHDFLFILRDVCIFRGEEEAPGVSLSVPSNELTDKFAWNYGSVPYLFGYSASGYKTQAASISGSIRRPGGVVVRLYPAFVTKYYPDGAILLHLKRVYGVLVEANVANVDRLTAPSSRKNTATFEPRGAMVAPRDLLPLFAALRDVLQTLVALHRLGWIHRDIGWSNVLKHKDRDSWFLIDFVDSATSPRSRECLSVEEHAPEMFVDNSFHTTAVDIWAKSVSQAVNAARPGSDLMQQDPAARPNAEEALRELLGLQEETFRDFEKKVLAIAFKMMNVTFATLKDYNTQQLTCP
;
A
#
# COMPACT_ATOMS: atom_id res chain seq x y z
N MET A 1 10.32 13.60 9.51
CA MET A 1 10.52 12.18 9.15
C MET A 1 11.99 11.86 9.40
N ALA A 2 12.38 10.69 9.91
CA ALA A 2 13.80 10.40 10.16
C ALA A 2 14.27 9.31 9.20
N PHE A 3 15.09 9.69 8.22
CA PHE A 3 15.62 8.78 7.21
C PHE A 3 16.98 8.22 7.66
N LYS A 4 17.31 7.02 7.20
CA LYS A 4 18.62 6.41 7.46
C LYS A 4 19.27 6.06 6.12
N ILE A 5 20.40 6.69 5.83
CA ILE A 5 21.25 6.34 4.70
C ILE A 5 22.06 5.10 5.08
N VAL A 6 21.91 4.03 4.31
CA VAL A 6 22.80 2.86 4.37
C VAL A 6 23.77 3.00 3.22
N SER A 7 25.06 3.22 3.53
CA SER A 7 26.11 3.39 2.53
C SER A 7 26.52 2.02 1.99
N LEU A 8 26.39 1.81 0.67
CA LEU A 8 26.83 0.59 0.02
C LEU A 8 28.18 0.86 -0.68
N ALA A 9 29.28 0.43 -0.08
CA ALA A 9 30.58 0.43 -0.75
C ALA A 9 30.63 -0.76 -1.71
N ILE A 10 30.51 -0.50 -3.01
CA ILE A 10 30.67 -1.54 -4.04
C ILE A 10 32.17 -1.76 -4.23
N TYR A 11 32.72 -2.80 -3.60
CA TYR A 11 34.06 -3.30 -3.92
C TYR A 11 33.97 -4.31 -5.08
N PRO A 12 34.70 -4.11 -6.18
CA PRO A 12 34.67 -5.05 -7.29
C PRO A 12 35.36 -6.37 -6.90
N GLN A 13 34.67 -7.49 -7.10
CA GLN A 13 35.22 -8.85 -7.02
C GLN A 13 35.36 -9.43 -8.44
N PRO A 14 36.34 -10.30 -8.73
CA PRO A 14 36.69 -10.63 -10.10
C PRO A 14 35.86 -11.78 -10.72
N SER A 15 35.51 -11.56 -11.99
CA SER A 15 35.34 -12.52 -13.11
C SER A 15 33.97 -13.16 -13.41
N THR A 16 33.36 -12.72 -14.53
CA THR A 16 32.73 -13.53 -15.61
C THR A 16 32.65 -12.70 -16.91
N SER A 17 32.68 -13.33 -18.10
CA SER A 17 32.75 -12.66 -19.42
C SER A 17 31.60 -11.69 -19.75
N ARG A 18 30.41 -11.89 -19.15
CA ARG A 18 29.28 -10.95 -19.21
C ARG A 18 29.51 -9.65 -18.45
N GLN A 19 30.38 -9.64 -17.43
CA GLN A 19 30.79 -8.43 -16.70
C GLN A 19 31.85 -7.64 -17.46
N THR A 20 32.69 -8.30 -18.27
CA THR A 20 33.72 -7.66 -19.09
C THR A 20 33.08 -6.78 -20.18
N LEU A 21 32.01 -7.24 -20.84
CA LEU A 21 31.26 -6.40 -21.78
C LEU A 21 30.56 -5.22 -21.08
N LYS A 22 30.05 -5.44 -19.85
CA LYS A 22 29.44 -4.39 -19.00
C LYS A 22 30.43 -3.30 -18.61
N LEU A 23 31.66 -3.67 -18.24
CA LEU A 23 32.71 -2.73 -17.85
C LEU A 23 33.23 -1.92 -19.04
N THR A 24 33.31 -2.51 -20.24
CA THR A 24 33.81 -1.80 -21.44
C THR A 24 32.84 -0.72 -21.92
N VAL A 25 31.52 -0.96 -21.86
CA VAL A 25 30.48 0.03 -22.20
C VAL A 25 30.47 1.17 -21.16
N LEU A 26 30.49 0.84 -19.87
CA LEU A 26 30.61 1.82 -18.78
C LEU A 26 31.93 2.61 -18.84
N SER A 27 33.05 1.97 -19.17
CA SER A 27 34.35 2.62 -19.41
C SER A 27 34.30 3.58 -20.61
N GLY A 28 33.62 3.20 -21.70
CA GLY A 28 33.43 4.05 -22.87
C GLY A 28 32.59 5.29 -22.55
N LEU A 29 31.54 5.14 -21.76
CA LEU A 29 30.72 6.24 -21.24
C LEU A 29 31.55 7.16 -20.33
N LEU A 30 32.29 6.60 -19.37
CA LEU A 30 33.12 7.34 -18.42
C LEU A 30 34.25 8.15 -19.09
N LYS A 31 34.81 7.66 -20.21
CA LYS A 31 35.86 8.35 -20.98
C LYS A 31 35.38 9.60 -21.72
N LEU A 32 34.07 9.82 -21.86
CA LEU A 32 33.50 10.98 -22.53
C LEU A 32 33.32 12.21 -21.60
N PHE A 33 33.46 12.06 -20.29
CA PHE A 33 33.15 13.13 -19.33
C PHE A 33 34.35 14.04 -19.06
N ARG A 34 34.38 15.19 -19.73
CA ARG A 34 34.98 16.40 -19.18
C ARG A 34 33.84 17.36 -18.83
N SER A 35 33.39 17.37 -17.58
CA SER A 35 32.55 18.47 -17.08
C SER A 35 33.41 19.63 -16.62
N GLY A 36 32.85 20.85 -16.68
CA GLY A 36 33.49 22.07 -16.16
C GLY A 36 33.52 22.11 -14.62
N ASP A 37 33.79 23.30 -14.05
CA ASP A 37 33.92 23.47 -12.59
C ASP A 37 32.63 23.95 -11.90
N THR A 38 31.50 23.95 -12.61
CA THR A 38 30.20 24.44 -12.09
C THR A 38 29.25 23.28 -11.78
N GLU A 39 28.37 23.45 -10.80
CA GLU A 39 27.32 22.50 -10.41
C GLU A 39 26.52 21.97 -11.62
N ASN A 40 26.04 22.87 -12.49
CA ASN A 40 25.33 22.53 -13.73
C ASN A 40 26.10 21.61 -14.70
N SER A 41 27.44 21.63 -14.66
CA SER A 41 28.24 20.74 -15.51
C SER A 41 28.35 19.32 -14.94
N PHE A 42 28.27 19.17 -13.61
CA PHE A 42 28.23 17.88 -12.94
C PHE A 42 26.85 17.26 -12.96
N HIS A 43 25.81 18.08 -12.94
CA HIS A 43 24.43 17.71 -13.26
C HIS A 43 24.34 16.94 -14.59
N TRP A 44 24.98 17.43 -15.64
CA TRP A 44 24.99 16.74 -16.94
C TRP A 44 25.81 15.45 -16.92
N ALA A 45 26.93 15.45 -16.18
CA ALA A 45 27.80 14.29 -16.07
C ALA A 45 27.10 13.11 -15.37
N TRP A 46 26.52 13.35 -14.20
CA TRP A 46 25.85 12.31 -13.42
C TRP A 46 24.54 11.85 -14.06
N ASP A 47 23.76 12.74 -14.67
CA ASP A 47 22.59 12.35 -15.46
C ASP A 47 22.97 11.36 -16.53
N THR A 48 24.00 11.65 -17.31
CA THR A 48 24.38 10.77 -18.42
C THR A 48 24.85 9.41 -17.91
N VAL A 49 25.57 9.35 -16.79
CA VAL A 49 26.00 8.08 -16.16
C VAL A 49 24.80 7.29 -15.65
N PHE A 50 23.94 7.90 -14.84
CA PHE A 50 22.81 7.21 -14.21
C PHE A 50 21.70 6.91 -15.21
N HIS A 51 21.38 7.81 -16.13
CA HIS A 51 20.44 7.56 -17.23
C HIS A 51 20.89 6.38 -18.08
N ALA A 52 22.15 6.34 -18.51
CA ALA A 52 22.65 5.23 -19.33
C ALA A 52 22.51 3.86 -18.63
N VAL A 53 22.73 3.83 -17.31
CA VAL A 53 22.56 2.60 -16.51
C VAL A 53 21.09 2.29 -16.26
N LEU A 54 20.28 3.27 -15.88
CA LEU A 54 18.88 3.08 -15.50
C LEU A 54 18.01 2.76 -16.72
N ASP A 55 18.22 3.39 -17.86
CA ASP A 55 17.54 3.05 -19.12
C ASP A 55 17.88 1.64 -19.58
N PHE A 56 19.14 1.25 -19.45
CA PHE A 56 19.58 -0.11 -19.78
C PHE A 56 18.89 -1.15 -18.90
N VAL A 57 18.70 -0.85 -17.61
CA VAL A 57 18.07 -1.77 -16.65
C VAL A 57 16.53 -1.74 -16.75
N PHE A 58 15.95 -0.57 -17.03
CA PHE A 58 14.50 -0.32 -16.97
C PHE A 58 13.99 0.34 -18.25
N ALA A 59 13.62 -0.49 -19.23
CA ALA A 59 13.15 -0.05 -20.55
C ALA A 59 11.86 0.81 -20.58
N LEU A 60 11.17 0.96 -19.44
CA LEU A 60 9.92 1.74 -19.31
C LEU A 60 10.02 2.87 -18.26
N GLY A 61 11.24 3.25 -17.90
CA GLY A 61 11.47 4.37 -16.99
C GLY A 61 11.40 5.71 -17.71
N SER A 62 11.16 6.78 -16.96
CA SER A 62 11.27 8.16 -17.39
C SER A 62 12.06 8.98 -16.38
N ILE A 63 12.78 9.98 -16.87
CA ILE A 63 13.47 10.96 -16.03
C ILE A 63 12.62 12.22 -15.91
N ASN A 64 12.57 12.78 -14.70
CA ASN A 64 12.08 14.14 -14.48
C ASN A 64 13.20 15.02 -13.92
N ARG A 65 13.45 16.15 -14.59
CA ARG A 65 14.40 17.19 -14.21
C ARG A 65 13.77 18.54 -14.57
N ASP A 66 13.41 19.35 -13.58
CA ASP A 66 12.73 20.64 -13.81
C ASP A 66 13.55 21.80 -13.25
N SER A 67 14.06 22.67 -14.12
CA SER A 67 15.10 23.66 -13.80
C SER A 67 14.58 25.06 -13.45
N ASN A 68 13.26 25.26 -13.37
CA ASN A 68 12.66 26.61 -13.30
C ASN A 68 11.94 26.98 -11.99
N ASP A 69 11.83 26.08 -11.01
CA ASP A 69 11.02 26.30 -9.80
C ASP A 69 11.80 26.19 -8.47
N GLY A 70 13.03 25.67 -8.50
CA GLY A 70 13.84 25.56 -7.29
C GLY A 70 13.46 24.42 -6.35
N SER A 71 12.78 23.36 -6.84
CA SER A 71 12.41 22.23 -5.97
C SER A 71 12.95 20.84 -6.31
N HIS A 72 13.49 20.46 -7.49
CA HIS A 72 13.76 19.02 -7.74
C HIS A 72 15.10 18.64 -8.39
N ASP A 73 15.85 17.85 -7.64
CA ASP A 73 17.03 17.05 -7.98
C ASP A 73 16.66 15.81 -8.84
N PHE A 74 17.63 15.12 -9.46
CA PHE A 74 17.41 14.02 -10.45
C PHE A 74 16.38 12.99 -9.97
N LEU A 75 15.33 12.71 -10.75
CA LEU A 75 14.34 11.66 -10.44
C LEU A 75 14.18 10.65 -11.57
N PHE A 76 14.17 9.37 -11.22
CA PHE A 76 13.79 8.28 -12.14
C PHE A 76 12.47 7.66 -11.72
N ILE A 77 11.50 7.65 -12.63
CA ILE A 77 10.13 7.21 -12.44
C ILE A 77 9.89 5.97 -13.30
N LEU A 78 9.42 4.89 -12.69
CA LEU A 78 9.02 3.67 -13.38
C LEU A 78 7.53 3.47 -13.18
N ARG A 79 6.74 3.56 -14.26
CA ARG A 79 5.28 3.39 -14.23
C ARG A 79 4.62 4.22 -13.13
N ASP A 80 4.86 5.53 -13.15
CA ASP A 80 4.34 6.53 -12.21
C ASP A 80 4.85 6.44 -10.75
N VAL A 81 5.88 5.62 -10.51
CA VAL A 81 6.51 5.48 -9.18
C VAL A 81 7.97 5.90 -9.26
N CYS A 82 8.39 6.88 -8.45
CA CYS A 82 9.81 7.21 -8.34
C CYS A 82 10.56 6.10 -7.59
N ILE A 83 11.62 5.59 -8.21
CA ILE A 83 12.45 4.50 -7.66
C ILE A 83 13.91 4.90 -7.48
N PHE A 84 14.33 6.04 -8.04
CA PHE A 84 15.68 6.55 -7.89
C PHE A 84 15.71 8.08 -7.80
N ARG A 85 16.54 8.64 -6.91
CA ARG A 85 16.78 10.09 -6.79
C ARG A 85 18.28 10.42 -6.70
N GLY A 86 18.71 11.53 -7.28
CA GLY A 86 20.06 12.09 -7.08
C GLY A 86 20.00 13.43 -6.38
N GLU A 87 21.09 13.82 -5.72
CA GLU A 87 21.39 15.21 -5.33
C GLU A 87 22.85 15.48 -5.68
N GLU A 88 23.13 16.63 -6.28
CA GLU A 88 24.46 16.99 -6.75
C GLU A 88 24.86 18.38 -6.30
N GLU A 89 26.13 18.53 -5.97
CA GLU A 89 26.71 19.77 -5.50
C GLU A 89 28.01 20.10 -6.25
N ALA A 90 28.39 21.38 -6.19
CA ALA A 90 29.65 21.84 -6.78
C ALA A 90 30.88 21.12 -6.18
N PRO A 91 32.00 21.01 -6.93
CA PRO A 91 33.23 20.47 -6.40
C PRO A 91 33.72 21.22 -5.16
N GLY A 92 34.15 20.49 -4.14
CA GLY A 92 34.69 21.06 -2.90
C GLY A 92 33.68 21.16 -1.76
N VAL A 93 32.38 20.97 -2.04
CA VAL A 93 31.34 20.79 -1.02
C VAL A 93 31.50 19.41 -0.35
N SER A 94 31.27 19.33 0.96
CA SER A 94 31.29 18.05 1.67
C SER A 94 30.12 17.18 1.20
N LEU A 95 30.36 15.90 0.88
CA LEU A 95 29.32 14.93 0.51
C LEU A 95 28.19 14.79 1.54
N SER A 96 28.43 15.19 2.79
CA SER A 96 27.38 15.23 3.82
C SER A 96 26.24 16.19 3.49
N VAL A 97 26.52 17.27 2.74
CA VAL A 97 25.52 18.27 2.34
C VAL A 97 24.50 17.64 1.37
N PRO A 98 24.89 17.15 0.17
CA PRO A 98 23.92 16.52 -0.73
C PRO A 98 23.34 15.22 -0.15
N SER A 99 24.02 14.57 0.80
CA SER A 99 23.46 13.42 1.52
C SER A 99 22.31 13.80 2.45
N ASN A 100 22.45 14.90 3.19
CA ASN A 100 21.39 15.38 4.06
C ASN A 100 20.22 15.93 3.23
N GLU A 101 20.50 16.68 2.17
CA GLU A 101 19.47 17.24 1.28
C GLU A 101 18.62 16.15 0.61
N LEU A 102 19.25 15.03 0.22
CA LEU A 102 18.57 13.84 -0.31
C LEU A 102 17.47 13.32 0.63
N THR A 103 17.59 13.60 1.93
CA THR A 103 16.61 13.20 2.95
C THR A 103 15.74 14.35 3.47
N ASP A 104 16.27 15.57 3.54
CA ASP A 104 15.59 16.73 4.12
C ASP A 104 14.60 17.37 3.14
N LYS A 105 14.92 17.38 1.83
CA LYS A 105 14.00 17.81 0.77
C LYS A 105 12.94 16.74 0.44
N PHE A 106 13.02 15.57 1.08
CA PHE A 106 12.27 14.40 0.68
C PHE A 106 10.98 14.17 1.50
N ALA A 107 9.83 14.42 0.87
CA ALA A 107 8.53 13.96 1.37
C ALA A 107 8.21 12.57 0.78
N TRP A 108 8.05 11.56 1.64
CA TRP A 108 7.78 10.18 1.21
C TRP A 108 6.33 10.04 0.68
N ASN A 109 6.15 10.31 -0.61
CA ASN A 109 4.84 10.28 -1.29
C ASN A 109 4.71 9.13 -2.31
N TYR A 110 5.72 8.27 -2.43
CA TYR A 110 5.82 7.25 -3.50
C TYR A 110 5.13 5.92 -3.17
N GLY A 111 4.07 5.97 -2.35
CA GLY A 111 3.22 4.83 -2.04
C GLY A 111 3.96 3.62 -1.43
N SER A 112 3.87 2.47 -2.10
CA SER A 112 4.28 1.16 -1.56
C SER A 112 5.76 0.81 -1.77
N VAL A 113 6.59 1.76 -2.18
CA VAL A 113 8.03 1.53 -2.33
C VAL A 113 8.66 1.28 -0.94
N PRO A 114 9.51 0.25 -0.77
CA PRO A 114 10.18 -0.05 0.51
C PRO A 114 11.40 0.83 0.80
N TYR A 115 12.12 1.18 -0.25
CA TYR A 115 13.29 2.04 -0.21
C TYR A 115 13.38 2.77 -1.54
N LEU A 116 13.77 4.04 -1.50
CA LEU A 116 14.16 4.79 -2.68
C LEU A 116 15.67 4.63 -2.82
N PHE A 117 16.15 4.21 -3.98
CA PHE A 117 17.58 4.29 -4.24
C PHE A 117 17.96 5.73 -4.51
N GLY A 118 19.17 6.11 -4.16
CA GLY A 118 19.67 7.39 -4.61
C GLY A 118 21.16 7.52 -4.54
N TYR A 119 21.63 8.69 -4.96
CA TYR A 119 23.01 9.07 -4.81
C TYR A 119 23.13 10.52 -4.36
N SER A 120 24.27 10.80 -3.77
CA SER A 120 24.71 12.15 -3.46
C SER A 120 26.06 12.36 -4.11
N ALA A 121 26.25 13.48 -4.81
CA ALA A 121 27.50 13.79 -5.49
C ALA A 121 28.04 15.18 -5.15
N SER A 122 29.37 15.31 -5.10
CA SER A 122 30.06 16.60 -5.11
C SER A 122 31.23 16.52 -6.09
N GLY A 123 31.12 17.27 -7.19
CA GLY A 123 31.99 17.07 -8.35
C GLY A 123 31.95 15.60 -8.82
N TYR A 124 33.12 14.96 -8.96
CA TYR A 124 33.25 13.54 -9.33
C TYR A 124 33.17 12.57 -8.14
N LYS A 125 33.00 13.05 -6.90
CA LYS A 125 32.79 12.18 -5.74
C LYS A 125 31.32 11.82 -5.66
N THR A 126 30.99 10.55 -5.50
CA THR A 126 29.61 10.08 -5.38
C THR A 126 29.48 9.05 -4.27
N GLN A 127 28.29 8.99 -3.67
CA GLN A 127 27.90 7.98 -2.70
C GLN A 127 26.50 7.49 -3.03
N ALA A 128 26.34 6.16 -3.17
CA ALA A 128 25.04 5.53 -3.32
C ALA A 128 24.39 5.30 -1.94
N ALA A 129 23.08 5.48 -1.90
CA ALA A 129 22.23 5.37 -0.72
C ALA A 129 20.97 4.54 -1.03
N SER A 130 20.47 3.87 0.00
CA SER A 130 19.07 3.42 0.05
C SER A 130 18.35 4.17 1.15
N ILE A 131 17.29 4.90 0.81
CA ILE A 131 16.48 5.68 1.72
C ILE A 131 15.26 4.86 2.07
N SER A 132 15.13 4.43 3.33
CA SER A 132 13.96 3.69 3.81
C SER A 132 13.04 4.62 4.60
N GLY A 133 11.74 4.62 4.27
CA GLY A 133 10.73 5.36 5.02
C GLY A 133 10.44 4.76 6.39
N SER A 134 10.40 5.60 7.43
CA SER A 134 9.79 5.26 8.71
C SER A 134 8.57 6.14 8.95
N ILE A 135 7.41 5.53 9.21
CA ILE A 135 6.18 6.24 9.58
C ILE A 135 6.18 6.37 11.10
N ARG A 136 5.99 7.58 11.64
CA ARG A 136 5.77 7.81 13.07
C ARG A 136 4.27 7.95 13.31
N ARG A 137 3.71 7.16 14.22
CA ARG A 137 2.31 7.23 14.61
C ARG A 137 2.15 8.05 15.91
N PRO A 138 0.95 8.59 16.17
CA PRO A 138 0.57 9.06 17.51
C PRO A 138 0.88 7.97 18.56
N GLY A 139 1.33 8.38 19.75
CA GLY A 139 1.76 7.44 20.80
C GLY A 139 3.19 6.90 20.64
N GLY A 140 3.99 7.42 19.71
CA GLY A 140 5.44 7.15 19.63
C GLY A 140 5.83 5.85 18.91
N VAL A 141 4.87 5.13 18.35
CA VAL A 141 5.14 3.93 17.55
C VAL A 141 5.83 4.31 16.24
N VAL A 142 6.95 3.66 15.94
CA VAL A 142 7.68 3.84 14.68
C VAL A 142 7.49 2.60 13.81
N VAL A 143 7.02 2.79 12.57
CA VAL A 143 6.78 1.73 11.62
C VAL A 143 7.81 1.81 10.50
N ARG A 144 8.59 0.73 10.31
CA ARG A 144 9.53 0.58 9.19
C ARG A 144 8.94 -0.38 8.17
N LEU A 145 8.95 0.05 6.90
CA LEU A 145 8.42 -0.72 5.79
C LEU A 145 9.57 -1.44 5.06
N TYR A 146 9.43 -2.74 4.83
CA TYR A 146 10.33 -3.56 4.01
C TYR A 146 9.57 -4.13 2.82
N PRO A 147 10.21 -4.69 1.77
CA PRO A 147 9.47 -5.15 0.59
C PRO A 147 8.37 -6.17 0.91
N ALA A 148 8.70 -7.14 1.77
CA ALA A 148 7.86 -8.28 2.12
C ALA A 148 7.19 -8.18 3.49
N PHE A 149 7.72 -7.37 4.41
CA PHE A 149 7.28 -7.29 5.81
C PHE A 149 7.26 -5.86 6.35
N VAL A 150 6.71 -5.71 7.55
CA VAL A 150 6.68 -4.44 8.29
C VAL A 150 7.22 -4.68 9.70
N THR A 151 8.05 -3.76 10.21
CA THR A 151 8.50 -3.81 11.61
C THR A 151 8.00 -2.60 12.37
N LYS A 152 7.23 -2.82 13.44
CA LYS A 152 6.79 -1.79 14.38
C LYS A 152 7.72 -1.77 15.59
N TYR A 153 8.09 -0.57 16.03
CA TYR A 153 8.86 -0.29 17.23
C TYR A 153 7.93 0.41 18.22
N TYR A 154 7.76 -0.18 19.39
CA TYR A 154 6.87 0.31 20.42
C TYR A 154 7.66 0.98 21.54
N PRO A 155 7.17 2.10 22.10
CA PRO A 155 7.79 2.70 23.27
C PRO A 155 7.63 1.81 24.52
N ASP A 156 6.49 1.16 24.66
CA ASP A 156 6.18 0.22 25.74
C ASP A 156 6.31 -1.23 25.26
N GLY A 157 7.06 -2.04 26.01
CA GLY A 157 7.25 -3.47 25.73
C GLY A 157 6.07 -4.34 26.17
N ALA A 158 5.18 -3.87 27.06
CA ALA A 158 4.02 -4.62 27.54
C ALA A 158 3.08 -5.03 26.39
N ILE A 159 3.02 -4.20 25.36
CA ILE A 159 2.23 -4.42 24.15
C ILE A 159 2.63 -5.71 23.41
N LEU A 160 3.91 -6.11 23.48
CA LEU A 160 4.39 -7.32 22.82
C LEU A 160 3.84 -8.59 23.48
N LEU A 161 3.56 -8.56 24.79
CA LEU A 161 2.93 -9.68 25.47
C LEU A 161 1.49 -9.85 25.01
N HIS A 162 0.78 -8.74 24.84
CA HIS A 162 -0.58 -8.73 24.32
C HIS A 162 -0.62 -9.26 22.87
N LEU A 163 0.20 -8.71 21.97
CA LEU A 163 0.29 -9.13 20.58
C LEU A 163 0.60 -10.63 20.45
N LYS A 164 1.54 -11.16 21.26
CA LYS A 164 1.84 -12.61 21.28
C LYS A 164 0.61 -13.46 21.62
N ARG A 165 -0.28 -13.00 22.52
CA ARG A 165 -1.50 -13.73 22.87
C ARG A 165 -2.50 -13.72 21.71
N VAL A 166 -2.79 -12.54 21.17
CA VAL A 166 -3.77 -12.41 20.07
C VAL A 166 -3.31 -13.20 18.85
N TYR A 167 -2.09 -12.94 18.37
CA TYR A 167 -1.56 -13.65 17.20
C TYR A 167 -1.34 -15.14 17.44
N GLY A 168 -1.10 -15.57 18.68
CA GLY A 168 -1.06 -16.99 19.03
C GLY A 168 -2.40 -17.68 18.73
N VAL A 169 -3.50 -17.07 19.18
CA VAL A 169 -4.87 -17.56 18.91
C VAL A 169 -5.20 -17.54 17.41
N LEU A 170 -4.82 -16.47 16.70
CA LEU A 170 -5.04 -16.38 15.25
C LEU A 170 -4.31 -17.48 14.47
N VAL A 171 -3.08 -17.80 14.86
CA VAL A 171 -2.27 -18.85 14.24
C VAL A 171 -2.83 -20.23 14.57
N GLU A 172 -3.16 -20.50 15.82
CA GLU A 172 -3.70 -21.79 16.27
C GLU A 172 -5.03 -22.12 15.58
N ALA A 173 -5.90 -21.13 15.44
CA ALA A 173 -7.18 -21.28 14.75
C ALA A 173 -7.09 -21.16 13.22
N ASN A 174 -5.89 -20.91 12.66
CA ASN A 174 -5.65 -20.68 11.23
C ASN A 174 -6.62 -19.63 10.63
N VAL A 175 -6.74 -18.48 11.30
CA VAL A 175 -7.60 -17.38 10.85
C VAL A 175 -7.07 -16.85 9.50
N ALA A 176 -7.97 -16.78 8.51
CA ALA A 176 -7.66 -16.26 7.18
C ALA A 176 -7.63 -14.73 7.16
N ASN A 177 -7.08 -14.15 6.08
CA ASN A 177 -7.15 -12.70 5.79
C ASN A 177 -6.66 -11.82 6.96
N VAL A 178 -5.55 -12.22 7.58
CA VAL A 178 -4.82 -11.43 8.58
C VAL A 178 -3.33 -11.41 8.26
N ASP A 179 -2.60 -10.45 8.81
CA ASP A 179 -1.14 -10.55 8.90
C ASP A 179 -0.71 -11.54 10.00
N ARG A 180 0.60 -11.79 10.08
CA ARG A 180 1.22 -12.73 11.02
C ARG A 180 2.35 -12.06 11.75
N LEU A 181 2.40 -12.26 13.06
CA LEU A 181 3.54 -11.88 13.89
C LEU A 181 4.67 -12.89 13.72
N THR A 182 5.78 -12.53 13.07
CA THR A 182 6.87 -13.45 12.73
C THR A 182 8.09 -13.33 13.65
N ALA A 183 8.44 -12.12 14.09
CA ALA A 183 9.63 -11.89 14.91
C ALA A 183 9.42 -10.84 16.01
N PRO A 184 8.71 -11.17 17.11
CA PRO A 184 8.62 -10.29 18.27
C PRO A 184 9.93 -10.30 19.07
N SER A 185 10.44 -9.13 19.44
CA SER A 185 11.67 -8.97 20.24
C SER A 185 11.43 -8.01 21.41
N SER A 186 11.28 -8.59 22.61
CA SER A 186 11.13 -7.85 23.87
C SER A 186 12.35 -7.00 24.22
N ARG A 187 13.56 -7.39 23.78
CA ARG A 187 14.78 -6.59 24.03
C ARG A 187 14.78 -5.26 23.26
N LYS A 188 14.18 -5.26 22.06
CA LYS A 188 14.16 -4.10 21.16
C LYS A 188 12.80 -3.39 21.14
N ASN A 189 11.82 -3.91 21.88
CA ASN A 189 10.41 -3.53 21.78
C ASN A 189 9.89 -3.52 20.33
N THR A 190 10.22 -4.56 19.55
CA THR A 190 9.83 -4.66 18.14
C THR A 190 8.91 -5.83 17.86
N ALA A 191 8.03 -5.65 16.89
CA ALA A 191 7.25 -6.72 16.27
C ALA A 191 7.34 -6.64 14.75
N THR A 192 7.60 -7.77 14.10
CA THR A 192 7.61 -7.88 12.64
C THR A 192 6.37 -8.63 12.16
N PHE A 193 5.75 -8.09 11.12
CA PHE A 193 4.48 -8.55 10.57
C PHE A 193 4.59 -8.86 9.08
N GLU A 194 3.98 -9.97 8.66
CA GLU A 194 3.94 -10.45 7.28
C GLU A 194 2.54 -10.95 6.88
N PRO A 195 2.10 -10.76 5.63
CA PRO A 195 2.81 -10.09 4.54
C PRO A 195 2.66 -8.56 4.56
N ARG A 196 3.55 -7.84 3.87
CA ARG A 196 3.33 -6.42 3.59
C ARG A 196 2.29 -6.24 2.48
N GLY A 197 1.18 -5.61 2.84
CA GLY A 197 0.15 -5.20 1.89
C GLY A 197 0.34 -3.80 1.33
N ALA A 198 -0.61 -3.40 0.48
CA ALA A 198 -0.74 -2.05 -0.05
C ALA A 198 -2.00 -1.38 0.53
N MET A 199 -1.85 -0.13 0.97
CA MET A 199 -2.99 0.69 1.39
C MET A 199 -3.69 1.20 0.13
N VAL A 200 -4.79 0.56 -0.23
CA VAL A 200 -5.57 0.87 -1.44
C VAL A 200 -7.03 0.99 -1.04
N ALA A 201 -7.59 2.19 -1.19
CA ALA A 201 -9.02 2.38 -1.04
C ALA A 201 -9.76 1.72 -2.22
N PRO A 202 -10.74 0.83 -1.98
CA PRO A 202 -11.58 0.30 -3.04
C PRO A 202 -12.37 1.45 -3.69
N ARG A 203 -12.23 1.62 -5.01
CA ARG A 203 -12.87 2.71 -5.76
C ARG A 203 -14.14 2.29 -6.49
N ASP A 204 -14.31 0.99 -6.69
CA ASP A 204 -15.43 0.38 -7.42
C ASP A 204 -16.10 -0.71 -6.57
N LEU A 205 -17.30 -1.13 -6.99
CA LEU A 205 -18.10 -2.12 -6.27
C LEU A 205 -17.43 -3.49 -6.14
N LEU A 206 -16.72 -3.98 -7.17
CA LEU A 206 -16.12 -5.32 -7.13
C LEU A 206 -14.98 -5.44 -6.11
N PRO A 207 -13.94 -4.57 -6.12
CA PRO A 207 -12.92 -4.57 -5.08
C PRO A 207 -13.48 -4.30 -3.69
N LEU A 208 -14.56 -3.53 -3.60
CA LEU A 208 -15.25 -3.26 -2.34
C LEU A 208 -15.89 -4.52 -1.77
N PHE A 209 -16.69 -5.24 -2.55
CA PHE A 209 -17.29 -6.51 -2.13
C PHE A 209 -16.22 -7.53 -1.71
N ALA A 210 -15.12 -7.62 -2.46
CA ALA A 210 -14.03 -8.52 -2.12
C ALA A 210 -13.36 -8.15 -0.80
N ALA A 211 -13.04 -6.86 -0.58
CA ALA A 211 -12.45 -6.39 0.67
C ALA A 211 -13.38 -6.64 1.87
N LEU A 212 -14.67 -6.31 1.74
CA LEU A 212 -15.66 -6.50 2.79
C LEU A 212 -15.85 -7.98 3.14
N ARG A 213 -15.92 -8.85 2.13
CA ARG A 213 -16.02 -10.30 2.34
C ARG A 213 -14.82 -10.81 3.11
N ASP A 214 -13.60 -10.45 2.70
CA ASP A 214 -12.38 -10.96 3.31
C ASP A 214 -12.25 -10.49 4.77
N VAL A 215 -12.63 -9.24 5.07
CA VAL A 215 -12.69 -8.70 6.45
C VAL A 215 -13.77 -9.40 7.29
N LEU A 216 -14.99 -9.57 6.76
CA LEU A 216 -16.06 -10.23 7.50
C LEU A 216 -15.75 -11.70 7.78
N GLN A 217 -15.07 -12.41 6.87
CA GLN A 217 -14.57 -13.76 7.12
C GLN A 217 -13.59 -13.80 8.30
N THR A 218 -12.68 -12.83 8.40
CA THR A 218 -11.79 -12.68 9.56
C THR A 218 -12.59 -12.43 10.83
N LEU A 219 -13.56 -11.51 10.80
CA LEU A 219 -14.37 -11.17 11.98
C LEU A 219 -15.20 -12.37 12.46
N VAL A 220 -15.81 -13.14 11.55
CA VAL A 220 -16.52 -14.38 11.91
C VAL A 220 -15.60 -15.33 12.67
N ALA A 221 -14.39 -15.57 12.17
CA ALA A 221 -13.43 -16.44 12.83
C ALA A 221 -12.98 -15.87 14.19
N LEU A 222 -12.67 -14.57 14.25
CA LEU A 222 -12.24 -13.88 15.46
C LEU A 222 -13.32 -13.93 16.56
N HIS A 223 -14.56 -13.64 16.19
CA HIS A 223 -15.72 -13.61 17.10
C HIS A 223 -16.04 -15.00 17.64
N ARG A 224 -15.91 -16.05 16.84
CA ARG A 224 -16.04 -17.45 17.29
C ARG A 224 -14.98 -17.85 18.33
N LEU A 225 -13.81 -17.21 18.27
CA LEU A 225 -12.74 -17.40 19.26
C LEU A 225 -12.94 -16.55 20.51
N GLY A 226 -14.04 -15.79 20.60
CA GLY A 226 -14.34 -14.89 21.71
C GLY A 226 -13.47 -13.64 21.71
N TRP A 227 -12.90 -13.24 20.57
CA TRP A 227 -12.11 -12.01 20.43
C TRP A 227 -12.87 -10.96 19.61
N ILE A 228 -12.58 -9.69 19.88
CA ILE A 228 -13.05 -8.51 19.13
C ILE A 228 -11.84 -7.65 18.74
N HIS A 229 -11.88 -7.04 17.55
CA HIS A 229 -10.75 -6.26 17.02
C HIS A 229 -10.69 -4.84 17.61
N ARG A 230 -11.84 -4.17 17.74
CA ARG A 230 -12.07 -2.82 18.28
C ARG A 230 -11.54 -1.64 17.45
N ASP A 231 -10.59 -1.83 16.55
CA ASP A 231 -10.08 -0.76 15.65
C ASP A 231 -10.27 -1.07 14.16
N ILE A 232 -11.52 -1.34 13.74
CA ILE A 232 -11.80 -1.66 12.32
C ILE A 232 -11.98 -0.36 11.52
N GLY A 233 -11.08 -0.14 10.56
CA GLY A 233 -11.16 0.97 9.62
C GLY A 233 -10.36 0.70 8.34
N TRP A 234 -10.61 1.47 7.27
CA TRP A 234 -9.89 1.31 5.99
C TRP A 234 -8.37 1.53 6.10
N SER A 235 -7.91 2.23 7.14
CA SER A 235 -6.49 2.36 7.50
C SER A 235 -5.85 1.04 7.92
N ASN A 236 -6.65 0.09 8.41
CA ASN A 236 -6.25 -1.21 8.93
C ASN A 236 -6.64 -2.37 8.00
N VAL A 237 -7.13 -2.08 6.79
CA VAL A 237 -7.41 -3.08 5.75
C VAL A 237 -6.43 -2.89 4.61
N LEU A 238 -5.62 -3.91 4.33
CA LEU A 238 -4.61 -3.87 3.28
C LEU A 238 -4.95 -4.83 2.13
N LYS A 239 -4.60 -4.44 0.91
CA LYS A 239 -4.67 -5.33 -0.26
C LYS A 239 -3.38 -6.15 -0.38
N HIS A 240 -3.50 -7.44 -0.67
CA HIS A 240 -2.37 -8.26 -1.09
C HIS A 240 -1.74 -7.72 -2.38
N LYS A 241 -0.42 -7.80 -2.51
CA LYS A 241 0.29 -7.31 -3.70
C LYS A 241 0.28 -8.30 -4.86
N ASP A 242 0.11 -9.57 -4.53
CA ASP A 242 0.29 -10.75 -5.38
C ASP A 242 -1.02 -11.43 -5.77
N ARG A 243 -2.14 -11.05 -5.15
CA ARG A 243 -3.45 -11.65 -5.36
C ARG A 243 -4.59 -10.66 -5.07
N ASP A 244 -5.76 -10.94 -5.62
CA ASP A 244 -6.95 -10.10 -5.45
C ASP A 244 -7.71 -10.47 -4.17
N SER A 245 -7.05 -10.23 -3.03
CA SER A 245 -7.60 -10.45 -1.69
C SER A 245 -7.12 -9.38 -0.72
N TRP A 246 -7.86 -9.17 0.35
CA TRP A 246 -7.58 -8.19 1.39
C TRP A 246 -7.36 -8.88 2.72
N PHE A 247 -6.69 -8.19 3.63
CA PHE A 247 -6.44 -8.71 4.97
C PHE A 247 -6.46 -7.58 6.00
N LEU A 248 -6.89 -7.93 7.20
CA LEU A 248 -6.97 -7.06 8.36
C LEU A 248 -5.63 -7.05 9.10
N ILE A 249 -5.23 -5.88 9.60
CA ILE A 249 -4.01 -5.68 10.39
C ILE A 249 -4.35 -4.94 11.69
N ASP A 250 -3.34 -4.81 12.55
CA ASP A 250 -3.35 -3.94 13.74
C ASP A 250 -4.26 -4.42 14.90
N PHE A 251 -4.06 -5.68 15.29
CA PHE A 251 -4.73 -6.32 16.43
C PHE A 251 -4.23 -5.82 17.81
N VAL A 252 -3.61 -4.64 17.87
CA VAL A 252 -3.03 -4.10 19.10
C VAL A 252 -4.10 -3.75 20.14
N ASP A 253 -5.26 -3.32 19.66
CA ASP A 253 -6.42 -3.01 20.48
C ASP A 253 -7.39 -4.20 20.57
N SER A 254 -7.02 -5.40 20.16
CA SER A 254 -7.93 -6.55 20.29
C SER A 254 -8.18 -6.94 21.74
N ALA A 255 -9.35 -7.52 22.03
CA ALA A 255 -9.70 -7.96 23.38
C ALA A 255 -10.59 -9.21 23.36
N THR A 256 -10.59 -9.97 24.45
CA THR A 256 -11.58 -11.02 24.68
C THR A 256 -12.93 -10.40 25.00
N SER A 257 -14.02 -10.96 24.46
CA SER A 257 -15.39 -10.60 24.79
C SER A 257 -15.97 -11.63 25.77
N PRO A 258 -16.76 -11.21 26.80
CA PRO A 258 -17.04 -9.82 27.19
C PRO A 258 -15.95 -9.23 28.10
N ARG A 259 -15.62 -7.94 27.95
CA ARG A 259 -14.66 -7.23 28.82
C ARG A 259 -15.12 -5.81 29.13
N SER A 260 -14.97 -5.37 30.38
CA SER A 260 -15.19 -3.99 30.84
C SER A 260 -14.00 -3.09 30.49
N ARG A 261 -14.28 -1.84 30.09
CA ARG A 261 -13.39 -0.84 29.46
C ARG A 261 -11.98 -0.71 30.06
N GLU A 262 -10.98 -0.65 29.18
CA GLU A 262 -9.85 0.29 29.27
C GLU A 262 -9.56 0.88 27.87
N CYS A 263 -9.59 2.22 27.80
CA CYS A 263 -9.03 3.16 26.81
C CYS A 263 -9.39 3.02 25.31
N LEU A 264 -10.39 3.79 24.81
CA LEU A 264 -10.61 4.07 23.35
C LEU A 264 -11.18 5.50 23.14
N SER A 265 -10.83 6.17 22.03
CA SER A 265 -11.15 7.58 21.66
C SER A 265 -12.59 7.80 21.17
N VAL A 266 -13.12 9.03 21.21
CA VAL A 266 -14.56 9.31 21.08
C VAL A 266 -15.06 9.36 19.63
N GLU A 267 -14.18 9.65 18.68
CA GLU A 267 -14.58 10.11 17.34
C GLU A 267 -14.77 8.99 16.29
N GLU A 268 -14.32 7.76 16.57
CA GLU A 268 -14.24 6.65 15.60
C GLU A 268 -15.01 5.38 16.02
N HIS A 269 -15.71 5.43 17.14
CA HIS A 269 -16.20 4.24 17.86
C HIS A 269 -17.71 4.23 18.07
N ALA A 270 -18.28 3.03 18.22
CA ALA A 270 -19.72 2.80 18.37
C ALA A 270 -20.30 3.52 19.59
N PRO A 271 -21.52 4.09 19.52
CA PRO A 271 -22.05 4.97 20.56
C PRO A 271 -22.16 4.29 21.92
N GLU A 272 -22.42 2.98 21.96
CA GLU A 272 -22.45 2.20 23.21
C GLU A 272 -21.08 2.10 23.88
N MET A 273 -19.98 2.35 23.16
CA MET A 273 -18.67 2.44 23.77
C MET A 273 -18.56 3.61 24.74
N PHE A 274 -19.49 4.58 24.75
CA PHE A 274 -19.48 5.77 25.60
C PHE A 274 -20.56 5.79 26.68
N VAL A 275 -21.37 4.72 26.79
CA VAL A 275 -22.38 4.58 27.85
C VAL A 275 -21.77 3.85 29.05
N ASP A 276 -21.82 4.47 30.24
CA ASP A 276 -21.36 3.83 31.48
C ASP A 276 -22.14 2.52 31.74
N ASN A 277 -21.43 1.46 32.13
CA ASN A 277 -21.94 0.10 32.36
C ASN A 277 -22.45 -0.69 31.13
N SER A 278 -22.07 -0.34 29.89
CA SER A 278 -22.34 -1.18 28.73
C SER A 278 -21.34 -2.34 28.59
N PHE A 279 -21.82 -3.54 28.29
CA PHE A 279 -20.97 -4.68 27.92
C PHE A 279 -20.62 -4.59 26.45
N HIS A 280 -19.32 -4.58 26.10
CA HIS A 280 -18.89 -4.57 24.70
C HIS A 280 -18.99 -5.98 24.09
N THR A 281 -19.88 -6.13 23.13
CA THR A 281 -20.10 -7.37 22.38
C THR A 281 -19.41 -7.30 21.01
N THR A 282 -19.51 -8.39 20.25
CA THR A 282 -19.04 -8.49 18.85
C THR A 282 -19.63 -7.42 17.92
N ALA A 283 -20.73 -6.77 18.32
CA ALA A 283 -21.40 -5.70 17.58
C ALA A 283 -20.55 -4.44 17.36
N VAL A 284 -19.48 -4.24 18.14
CA VAL A 284 -18.55 -3.10 17.99
C VAL A 284 -17.78 -3.19 16.66
N ASP A 285 -17.38 -4.39 16.24
CA ASP A 285 -16.62 -4.57 14.99
C ASP A 285 -17.51 -4.45 13.73
N ILE A 286 -18.83 -4.69 13.87
CA ILE A 286 -19.81 -4.60 12.77
C ILE A 286 -20.18 -3.14 12.46
N TRP A 287 -20.08 -2.26 13.45
CA TRP A 287 -20.35 -0.82 13.31
C TRP A 287 -19.17 -0.04 12.70
N ALA A 288 -18.20 -0.70 12.09
CA ALA A 288 -17.11 0.00 11.42
C ALA A 288 -17.67 0.90 10.31
N LYS A 289 -17.57 2.23 10.51
CA LYS A 289 -18.09 3.30 9.64
C LYS A 289 -17.76 3.09 8.16
N SER A 290 -16.63 2.46 7.86
CA SER A 290 -16.17 2.05 6.52
C SER A 290 -17.05 0.99 5.85
N VAL A 291 -17.41 -0.06 6.58
CA VAL A 291 -18.27 -1.16 6.13
C VAL A 291 -19.69 -0.65 5.96
N SER A 292 -20.18 0.11 6.94
CA SER A 292 -21.54 0.66 6.92
C SER A 292 -21.75 1.67 5.77
N GLN A 293 -20.79 2.57 5.51
CA GLN A 293 -20.88 3.50 4.38
C GLN A 293 -20.82 2.78 3.03
N ALA A 294 -19.97 1.76 2.92
CA ALA A 294 -19.82 0.98 1.71
C ALA A 294 -21.08 0.19 1.34
N VAL A 295 -21.69 -0.49 2.32
CA VAL A 295 -22.92 -1.26 2.09
C VAL A 295 -24.10 -0.34 1.85
N ASN A 296 -24.21 0.79 2.56
CA ASN A 296 -25.27 1.77 2.32
C ASN A 296 -25.14 2.44 0.94
N ALA A 297 -23.92 2.62 0.42
CA ALA A 297 -23.69 3.08 -0.95
C ALA A 297 -24.09 2.03 -2.00
N ALA A 298 -23.91 0.73 -1.70
CA ALA A 298 -24.33 -0.36 -2.59
C ALA A 298 -25.85 -0.59 -2.54
N ARG A 299 -26.49 -0.44 -1.37
CA ARG A 299 -27.93 -0.53 -1.17
C ARG A 299 -28.39 0.40 -0.04
N PRO A 300 -29.00 1.55 -0.38
CA PRO A 300 -29.51 2.48 0.62
C PRO A 300 -30.53 1.82 1.55
N GLY A 301 -30.35 1.93 2.87
CA GLY A 301 -31.30 1.44 3.88
C GLY A 301 -31.05 0.03 4.43
N SER A 302 -29.82 -0.49 4.34
CA SER A 302 -29.46 -1.77 4.98
C SER A 302 -29.54 -1.72 6.51
N ASP A 303 -30.01 -2.79 7.15
CA ASP A 303 -30.14 -2.94 8.62
C ASP A 303 -28.79 -3.05 9.36
N LEU A 304 -27.65 -3.01 8.66
CA LEU A 304 -26.32 -2.93 9.25
C LEU A 304 -26.06 -1.64 10.06
N MET A 305 -26.96 -0.66 9.97
CA MET A 305 -26.87 0.66 10.61
C MET A 305 -27.77 0.84 11.85
N GLN A 306 -28.23 -0.25 12.48
CA GLN A 306 -29.01 -0.14 13.71
C GLN A 306 -28.17 0.51 14.83
N GLN A 307 -28.67 1.61 15.38
CA GLN A 307 -28.03 2.29 16.53
C GLN A 307 -28.00 1.38 17.75
N ASP A 308 -29.05 0.57 17.93
CA ASP A 308 -29.14 -0.46 18.96
C ASP A 308 -28.17 -1.62 18.66
N PRO A 309 -27.14 -1.86 19.50
CA PRO A 309 -26.22 -2.99 19.34
C PRO A 309 -26.89 -4.36 19.32
N ALA A 310 -28.05 -4.52 19.98
CA ALA A 310 -28.78 -5.77 20.02
C ALA A 310 -29.57 -6.05 18.73
N ALA A 311 -29.85 -5.00 17.96
CA ALA A 311 -30.51 -5.09 16.66
C ALA A 311 -29.51 -5.19 15.49
N ARG A 312 -28.19 -5.09 15.75
CA ARG A 312 -27.16 -5.25 14.71
C ARG A 312 -26.98 -6.73 14.38
N PRO A 313 -26.82 -7.08 13.08
CA PRO A 313 -26.46 -8.44 12.71
C PRO A 313 -25.08 -8.79 13.26
N ASN A 314 -24.85 -10.05 13.58
CA ASN A 314 -23.51 -10.54 13.88
C ASN A 314 -22.66 -10.67 12.59
N ALA A 315 -21.36 -10.94 12.73
CA ALA A 315 -20.45 -11.05 11.58
C ALA A 315 -20.89 -12.10 10.54
N GLU A 316 -21.51 -13.20 10.97
CA GLU A 316 -21.97 -14.25 10.06
C GLU A 316 -23.19 -13.81 9.24
N GLU A 317 -24.13 -13.14 9.90
CA GLU A 317 -25.30 -12.54 9.26
C GLU A 317 -24.89 -11.46 8.27
N ALA A 318 -23.99 -10.56 8.67
CA ALA A 318 -23.45 -9.52 7.79
C ALA A 318 -22.71 -10.10 6.56
N LEU A 319 -21.92 -11.17 6.75
CA LEU A 319 -21.26 -11.85 5.64
C LEU A 319 -22.28 -12.49 4.68
N ARG A 320 -23.33 -13.12 5.21
CA ARG A 320 -24.38 -13.74 4.41
C ARG A 320 -25.14 -12.69 3.59
N GLU A 321 -25.49 -11.56 4.20
CA GLU A 321 -26.16 -10.45 3.53
C GLU A 321 -25.29 -9.88 2.40
N LEU A 322 -24.00 -9.64 2.67
CA LEU A 322 -23.06 -9.12 1.67
C LEU A 322 -22.95 -10.04 0.44
N LEU A 323 -22.86 -11.35 0.65
CA LEU A 323 -22.78 -12.33 -0.45
C LEU A 323 -24.06 -12.33 -1.30
N GLY A 324 -25.23 -12.22 -0.66
CA GLY A 324 -26.51 -12.08 -1.36
C GLY A 324 -26.56 -10.81 -2.21
N LEU A 325 -26.14 -9.66 -1.65
CA LEU A 325 -26.06 -8.39 -2.38
C LEU A 325 -25.12 -8.49 -3.58
N GLN A 326 -23.97 -9.14 -3.42
CA GLN A 326 -23.01 -9.34 -4.50
C GLN A 326 -23.65 -10.13 -5.64
N GLU A 327 -24.29 -11.27 -5.37
CA GLU A 327 -24.97 -12.08 -6.38
C GLU A 327 -26.12 -11.35 -7.10
N GLU A 328 -26.92 -10.57 -6.36
CA GLU A 328 -27.97 -9.74 -6.96
C GLU A 328 -27.39 -8.68 -7.90
N THR A 329 -26.32 -7.99 -7.47
CA THR A 329 -25.64 -6.96 -8.26
C THR A 329 -25.08 -7.54 -9.56
N PHE A 330 -24.44 -8.71 -9.49
CA PHE A 330 -23.91 -9.39 -10.68
C PHE A 330 -25.03 -9.81 -11.66
N ARG A 331 -26.14 -10.35 -11.15
CA ARG A 331 -27.28 -10.74 -11.98
C ARG A 331 -27.92 -9.55 -12.69
N ASP A 332 -28.05 -8.41 -12.01
CA ASP A 332 -28.57 -7.19 -12.62
C ASP A 332 -27.62 -6.65 -13.71
N PHE A 333 -26.32 -6.66 -13.44
CA PHE A 333 -25.31 -6.28 -14.43
C PHE A 333 -25.35 -7.18 -15.67
N GLU A 334 -25.42 -8.50 -15.49
CA GLU A 334 -25.52 -9.46 -16.60
C GLU A 334 -26.78 -9.22 -17.45
N LYS A 335 -27.93 -8.99 -16.82
CA LYS A 335 -29.17 -8.63 -17.52
C LYS A 335 -29.02 -7.36 -18.35
N LYS A 336 -28.36 -6.33 -17.82
CA LYS A 336 -28.11 -5.07 -18.54
C LYS A 336 -27.17 -5.27 -19.74
N VAL A 337 -26.10 -6.04 -19.58
CA VAL A 337 -25.18 -6.37 -20.67
C VAL A 337 -25.90 -7.14 -21.77
N LEU A 338 -26.69 -8.16 -21.41
CA LEU A 338 -27.48 -8.92 -22.38
C LEU A 338 -28.51 -8.04 -23.11
N ALA A 339 -29.16 -7.12 -22.40
CA ALA A 339 -30.09 -6.17 -23.02
C ALA A 339 -29.39 -5.23 -24.01
N ILE A 340 -28.19 -4.74 -23.68
CA ILE A 340 -27.37 -3.93 -24.59
C ILE A 340 -26.94 -4.74 -25.80
N ALA A 341 -26.43 -5.95 -25.62
CA ALA A 341 -26.01 -6.84 -26.70
C ALA A 341 -27.17 -7.15 -27.66
N PHE A 342 -28.37 -7.43 -27.11
CA PHE A 342 -29.57 -7.65 -27.91
C PHE A 342 -29.97 -6.41 -28.72
N LYS A 343 -29.88 -5.23 -28.11
CA LYS A 343 -30.14 -3.96 -28.80
C LYS A 343 -29.13 -3.70 -29.92
N MET A 344 -27.85 -4.00 -29.70
CA MET A 344 -26.81 -3.88 -30.73
C MET A 344 -27.05 -4.84 -31.90
N MET A 345 -27.35 -6.12 -31.63
CA MET A 345 -27.67 -7.08 -32.69
C MET A 345 -28.88 -6.63 -33.52
N ASN A 346 -29.95 -6.13 -32.89
CA ASN A 346 -31.12 -5.66 -33.62
C ASN A 346 -30.81 -4.47 -34.54
N VAL A 347 -29.93 -3.54 -34.10
CA VAL A 347 -29.46 -2.44 -34.96
C VAL A 347 -28.67 -2.98 -36.15
N THR A 348 -27.78 -3.95 -35.93
CA THR A 348 -27.00 -4.61 -37.00
C THR A 348 -27.89 -5.34 -38.01
N PHE A 349 -28.90 -6.07 -37.53
CA PHE A 349 -29.87 -6.74 -38.41
C PHE A 349 -30.71 -5.76 -39.22
N ALA A 350 -31.13 -4.64 -38.62
CA ALA A 350 -31.86 -3.59 -39.34
C ALA A 350 -31.01 -2.96 -40.45
N THR A 351 -29.75 -2.62 -40.15
CA THR A 351 -28.82 -2.05 -41.16
C THR A 351 -28.48 -3.02 -42.29
N LEU A 352 -28.31 -4.32 -41.99
CA LEU A 352 -28.12 -5.34 -43.03
C LEU A 352 -29.36 -5.51 -43.91
N LYS A 353 -30.56 -5.44 -43.33
CA LYS A 353 -31.81 -5.49 -44.08
C LYS A 353 -31.96 -4.28 -45.00
N ASP A 354 -31.65 -3.09 -44.53
CA ASP A 354 -31.68 -1.87 -45.34
C ASP A 354 -30.66 -1.93 -46.49
N TYR A 355 -29.45 -2.44 -46.24
CA TYR A 355 -28.42 -2.64 -47.27
C TYR A 355 -28.86 -3.61 -48.38
N ASN A 356 -29.41 -4.78 -48.01
CA ASN A 356 -29.92 -5.75 -48.98
C ASN A 356 -31.13 -5.20 -49.77
N THR A 357 -31.97 -4.39 -49.12
CA THR A 357 -33.12 -3.77 -49.79
C THR A 357 -32.64 -2.72 -50.81
N GLN A 358 -31.61 -1.94 -50.49
CA GLN A 358 -31.01 -0.98 -51.42
C GLN A 358 -30.31 -1.64 -52.61
N GLN A 359 -29.65 -2.80 -52.42
CA GLN A 359 -29.05 -3.56 -53.53
C GLN A 359 -30.09 -4.18 -54.48
N LEU A 360 -31.28 -4.55 -53.98
CA LEU A 360 -32.37 -5.11 -54.79
C LEU A 360 -33.19 -4.04 -55.56
N THR A 361 -32.95 -2.75 -55.32
CA THR A 361 -33.68 -1.63 -55.95
C THR A 361 -32.82 -0.78 -56.92
N CYS A 362 -31.57 -1.17 -57.20
CA CYS A 362 -30.82 -0.58 -58.30
C CYS A 362 -31.17 -1.31 -59.62
N PRO A 363 -31.73 -0.63 -60.64
CA PRO A 363 -32.01 -1.21 -61.95
C PRO A 363 -30.75 -1.53 -62.77
#